data_AF-A0A4R0WQM4-F1
#
_entry.id   AF-A0A4R0WQM4-F1
#
_cell.length_a   1.000
_cell.length_b   1.000
_cell.length_c   1.000
_cell.angle_alpha   90.00
_cell.angle_beta   90.00
_cell.angle_gamma   90.00
#
_symmetry.space_group_name_H-M   'P 1'
#
loop_
_entity.id
_entity.type
_entity.pdbx_description
1 polymer ?
#
loop_
_entity_poly.entity_id
_entity_poly.type
_entity_poly.pdbx_seq_one_letter_code
_entity_poly.pdbx_strand_id
1 'polypeptide(L)'
;LQLRKQHVDQVILAGMAANLCVESHLRDLLEQGFEVAVVRDAVAGPKLPEGDGYHAALVNFRFIANALWTVEDTVSRLLGSTDSLS
;
A
#
# COMPACT_ATOMS: atom_id res chain seq x y z
N LEU A 1 2.94 1.00 17.51
CA LEU A 1 2.19 1.05 18.80
C LEU A 1 0.90 1.87 18.79
N GLN A 2 0.86 3.11 18.25
CA GLN A 2 -0.36 3.94 18.30
C GLN A 2 -1.56 3.30 17.59
N LEU A 3 -1.35 2.72 16.40
CA LEU A 3 -2.40 2.02 15.64
C LEU A 3 -3.04 0.87 16.44
N ARG A 4 -2.24 0.02 17.09
CA ARG A 4 -2.74 -1.09 17.92
C ARG A 4 -3.56 -0.61 19.11
N LYS A 5 -3.21 0.53 19.72
CA LYS A 5 -4.02 1.13 20.81
C LYS A 5 -5.41 1.56 20.32
N GLN A 6 -5.55 1.84 19.03
CA GLN A 6 -6.82 2.16 18.39
C GLN A 6 -7.48 0.92 17.77
N HIS A 7 -7.03 -0.29 18.12
CA HIS A 7 -7.54 -1.56 17.59
C HIS A 7 -7.45 -1.68 16.06
N VAL A 8 -6.48 -1.00 15.43
CA VAL A 8 -6.21 -1.14 14.01
C VAL A 8 -5.30 -2.35 13.78
N ASP A 9 -5.68 -3.19 12.84
CA ASP A 9 -4.96 -4.39 12.38
C ASP A 9 -4.73 -4.40 10.86
N GLN A 10 -5.48 -3.59 10.12
CA GLN A 10 -5.36 -3.41 8.67
C GLN A 10 -4.86 -2.01 8.31
N VAL A 11 -3.96 -1.91 7.32
CA VAL A 11 -3.38 -0.65 6.87
C VAL A 11 -3.48 -0.53 5.35
N ILE A 12 -3.98 0.62 4.89
CA ILE A 12 -3.87 1.04 3.48
C ILE A 12 -2.68 1.97 3.38
N LEU A 13 -1.70 1.60 2.57
CA LEU A 13 -0.41 2.29 2.46
C LEU A 13 -0.28 2.99 1.09
N ALA A 14 0.07 4.27 1.14
CA ALA A 14 0.31 5.13 -0.01
C ALA A 14 1.38 6.18 0.33
N GLY A 15 1.93 6.89 -0.66
CA GLY A 15 2.93 7.94 -0.46
C GLY A 15 4.23 7.76 -1.28
N MET A 16 5.27 8.52 -0.92
CA MET A 16 6.57 8.51 -1.61
C MET A 16 7.73 8.47 -0.61
N ALA A 17 8.86 7.84 -0.93
CA ALA A 17 9.19 7.15 -2.19
C ALA A 17 8.89 5.64 -2.16
N ALA A 18 8.39 5.10 -3.27
CA ALA A 18 7.89 3.72 -3.40
C ALA A 18 8.92 2.66 -2.96
N ASN A 19 10.13 2.68 -3.52
CA ASN A 19 11.20 1.72 -3.21
C ASN A 19 12.00 2.04 -1.95
N LEU A 20 11.65 3.09 -1.22
CA LEU A 20 12.35 3.50 0.00
C LEU A 20 11.37 3.52 1.17
N CYS A 21 10.80 4.67 1.50
CA CYS A 21 9.94 4.83 2.68
C CYS A 21 8.72 3.92 2.62
N VAL A 22 8.04 3.82 1.48
CA VAL A 22 6.82 2.99 1.37
C VAL A 22 7.16 1.51 1.52
N GLU A 23 8.20 1.00 0.83
CA GLU A 23 8.63 -0.39 1.00
C GLU A 23 9.13 -0.69 2.42
N SER A 24 9.90 0.22 3.02
CA SER A 24 10.38 0.05 4.39
C SER A 24 9.21 -0.01 5.38
N HIS A 25 8.21 0.85 5.24
CA HIS A 25 7.01 0.81 6.09
C HIS A 25 6.15 -0.42 5.84
N LEU A 26 6.03 -0.87 4.58
CA LEU A 26 5.34 -2.12 4.26
C LEU A 26 5.97 -3.30 5.01
N ARG A 27 7.30 -3.45 4.94
CA ARG A 27 8.02 -4.53 5.63
C ARG A 27 7.84 -4.45 7.15
N ASP A 28 8.04 -3.28 7.74
CA ASP A 28 7.88 -3.07 9.19
C ASP A 28 6.45 -3.36 9.68
N LEU A 29 5.43 -2.93 8.93
CA LEU A 29 4.04 -3.22 9.27
C LEU A 29 3.72 -4.71 9.16
N LEU A 30 4.18 -5.39 8.11
CA LEU A 30 4.00 -6.84 7.96
C LEU A 30 4.69 -7.62 9.10
N GLU A 31 5.91 -7.23 9.48
CA GLU A 31 6.65 -7.82 10.60
C GLU A 31 5.93 -7.63 11.94
N GLN A 32 5.23 -6.51 12.11
CA GLN A 32 4.36 -6.25 13.26
C GLN A 32 2.98 -6.95 13.17
N GLY A 33 2.76 -7.77 12.14
CA GLY A 33 1.55 -8.57 11.93
C GLY A 33 0.33 -7.74 11.53
N PHE A 34 0.52 -6.61 10.84
CA PHE A 34 -0.57 -5.90 10.18
C PHE A 34 -0.85 -6.51 8.82
N GLU A 35 -2.11 -6.50 8.41
CA GLU A 35 -2.51 -6.78 7.03
C GLU A 35 -2.39 -5.48 6.22
N VAL A 36 -1.58 -5.48 5.16
CA VAL A 36 -1.24 -4.26 4.43
C VAL A 36 -1.66 -4.35 2.97
N ALA A 37 -2.48 -3.40 2.54
CA ALA A 37 -2.76 -3.15 1.13
C ALA A 37 -1.98 -1.92 0.65
N VAL A 38 -1.26 -2.03 -0.47
CA VAL A 38 -0.56 -0.89 -1.09
C VAL A 38 -1.38 -0.34 -2.26
N VAL A 39 -1.54 0.98 -2.32
CA VAL A 39 -2.25 1.68 -3.40
C VAL A 39 -1.26 2.07 -4.50
N ARG A 40 -1.15 1.24 -5.53
CA ARG A 40 -0.02 1.25 -6.50
C ARG A 40 0.03 2.48 -7.40
N ASP A 41 -1.09 3.13 -7.63
CA ASP A 41 -1.24 4.39 -8.39
C ASP A 41 -1.29 5.63 -7.48
N ALA A 42 -1.13 5.44 -6.17
CA ALA A 42 -0.92 6.51 -5.18
C ALA A 42 0.49 6.46 -4.54
N VAL A 43 1.44 5.86 -5.24
CA VAL A 43 2.86 5.86 -4.88
C VAL A 43 3.72 6.27 -6.07
N ALA A 44 4.88 6.85 -5.80
CA ALA A 44 5.87 7.13 -6.83
C ALA A 44 7.29 6.90 -6.29
N GLY A 45 8.20 6.52 -7.19
CA GLY A 45 9.62 6.33 -6.89
C GLY A 45 10.51 7.24 -7.74
N PRO A 46 11.74 7.53 -7.29
CA PRO A 46 12.73 8.24 -8.09
C PRO A 46 13.06 7.46 -9.37
N LYS A 47 13.38 8.21 -10.41
CA LYS A 47 13.94 7.69 -11.67
C LYS A 47 15.35 8.22 -11.83
N LEU A 48 16.29 7.32 -11.99
CA LEU A 48 17.71 7.60 -12.18
C LEU A 48 18.20 6.90 -13.46
N PRO A 49 19.36 7.29 -14.01
CA PRO A 49 19.96 6.56 -15.15
C PRO A 49 20.10 5.05 -14.90
N GLU A 50 20.31 4.65 -13.65
CA GLU A 50 20.49 3.27 -13.22
C GLU A 50 19.18 2.48 -13.11
N GLY A 51 18.02 3.16 -13.08
CA GLY A 51 16.73 2.47 -13.06
C GLY A 51 15.53 3.27 -12.56
N ASP A 52 14.40 2.57 -12.52
CA ASP A 52 13.10 3.08 -12.11
C ASP A 52 12.71 2.50 -10.74
N GLY A 53 12.80 3.34 -9.71
CA GLY A 53 12.44 2.96 -8.34
C GLY A 53 10.96 2.61 -8.17
N TYR A 54 10.06 3.19 -8.97
CA TYR A 54 8.65 2.82 -8.92
C TYR A 54 8.44 1.37 -9.39
N HIS A 55 8.98 1.02 -10.55
CA HIS A 55 8.87 -0.33 -11.08
C HIS A 55 9.54 -1.38 -10.19
N ALA A 56 10.72 -1.06 -9.64
CA ALA A 56 11.41 -1.94 -8.69
C ALA A 56 10.55 -2.22 -7.44
N ALA A 57 9.93 -1.18 -6.87
CA ALA A 57 9.05 -1.32 -5.72
C ALA A 57 7.81 -2.18 -6.02
N LEU A 58 7.17 -1.99 -7.19
CA LEU A 58 5.97 -2.75 -7.55
C LEU A 58 6.23 -4.26 -7.62
N VAL A 59 7.40 -4.67 -8.09
CA VAL A 59 7.81 -6.09 -8.09
C VAL A 59 7.86 -6.60 -6.65
N ASN A 60 8.53 -5.87 -5.75
CA ASN A 60 8.65 -6.25 -4.35
C ASN A 60 7.28 -6.28 -3.63
N PHE A 61 6.45 -5.25 -3.83
CA PHE A 61 5.11 -5.19 -3.25
C PHE A 61 4.27 -6.40 -3.63
N ARG A 62 4.39 -6.89 -4.88
CA ARG A 62 3.64 -8.06 -5.33
C ARG A 62 3.99 -9.33 -4.56
N PHE A 63 5.23 -9.46 -4.08
CA PHE A 63 5.66 -10.61 -3.31
C PHE A 63 5.25 -10.55 -1.84
N ILE A 64 5.14 -9.36 -1.26
CA ILE A 64 5.04 -9.23 0.21
C ILE A 64 3.76 -8.57 0.72
N ALA A 65 3.11 -7.69 -0.05
CA ALA A 65 1.87 -7.04 0.39
C ALA A 65 0.70 -8.03 0.35
N ASN A 66 -0.21 -7.92 1.32
CA ASN A 66 -1.45 -8.72 1.34
C ASN A 66 -2.35 -8.36 0.14
N ALA A 67 -2.30 -7.10 -0.31
CA ALA A 67 -2.97 -6.69 -1.54
C ALA A 67 -2.27 -5.51 -2.25
N LEU A 68 -2.50 -5.43 -3.56
CA LEU A 68 -2.09 -4.31 -4.41
C LEU A 68 -3.33 -3.78 -5.14
N TRP A 69 -3.75 -2.58 -4.78
CA TRP A 69 -4.99 -1.96 -5.27
C TRP A 69 -4.70 -0.69 -6.07
N THR A 70 -5.67 -0.28 -6.90
CA THR A 70 -5.73 1.09 -7.41
C THR A 70 -6.43 2.02 -6.40
N VAL A 71 -6.34 3.34 -6.59
CA VAL A 71 -7.11 4.32 -5.83
C VAL A 71 -8.61 4.03 -5.98
N GLU A 72 -9.04 3.70 -7.20
CA GLU A 72 -10.44 3.35 -7.49
C GLU A 72 -10.90 2.11 -6.71
N ASP A 73 -10.12 1.03 -6.73
CA ASP A 73 -10.40 -0.18 -5.93
C ASP A 73 -10.48 0.15 -4.44
N THR A 74 -9.57 1.00 -3.97
CA THR A 74 -9.46 1.41 -2.57
C THR A 74 -10.69 2.19 -2.12
N VAL A 75 -11.09 3.21 -2.88
CA VAL A 75 -12.29 4.00 -2.59
C VAL A 75 -13.55 3.13 -2.64
N SER A 76 -13.66 2.26 -3.65
CA SER A 76 -14.81 1.34 -3.79
C SER A 76 -14.95 0.40 -2.58
N ARG A 77 -13.83 -0.11 -2.06
CA ARG A 77 -13.80 -0.96 -0.86
C ARG A 77 -14.15 -0.19 0.42
N LEU A 78 -13.65 1.04 0.56
CA LEU A 78 -13.89 1.88 1.74
C LEU A 78 -15.36 2.33 1.84
N LEU A 79 -15.97 2.65 0.70
CA LEU A 79 -17.38 3.07 0.66
C LEU A 79 -18.34 1.89 0.81
N GLY A 80 -17.85 0.66 0.60
CA GLY A 80 -18.69 -0.52 0.44
C GLY A 80 -19.45 -0.43 -0.88
N SER A 81 -19.45 -1.49 -1.68
CA SER A 81 -20.28 -1.58 -2.89
C SER A 81 -21.74 -1.24 -2.55
N THR A 82 -22.15 -0.01 -2.83
CA THR A 82 -23.54 0.45 -2.68
C THR A 82 -24.32 -0.01 -3.92
N ASP A 83 -24.47 -1.33 -4.08
CA ASP A 83 -25.41 -1.92 -5.02
C ASP A 83 -26.80 -2.01 -4.38
N SER A 84 -27.37 -0.85 -4.04
CA SER A 84 -28.79 -0.74 -3.66
C SER A 84 -29.44 0.60 -4.04
N LEU A 85 -28.88 1.33 -4.99
CA LEU A 85 -29.56 2.48 -5.63
C LEU A 85 -29.70 2.24 -7.14
N SER A 86 -30.54 1.25 -7.48
CA SER A 86 -31.23 1.16 -8.76
C SER A 86 -32.69 0.82 -8.51
#